data_AF-A0ABD5CE76-F1
#
_entry.id   AF-A0ABD5CE76-F1
#
_cell.length_a   1.000
_cell.length_b   1.000
_cell.length_c   1.000
_cell.angle_alpha   90.00
_cell.angle_beta   90.00
_cell.angle_gamma   90.00
#
_symmetry.space_group_name_H-M   'P 1'
#
loop_
_entity.id
_entity.type
_entity.pdbx_description
1 polymer ?
#
loop_
_entity_poly.entity_id
_entity_poly.type
_entity_poly.pdbx_seq_one_letter_code
_entity_poly.pdbx_strand_id
1 'polypeptide(L)'
;MSKCENLDEIADVLGDGGPHGPDESFETVEQLVDALVDLGNTDKVFVRHDDHLGLKSGLSEAFLASPLDEVDEEKFEEEIKEVLAQANTIIALSERHLSDDDLEEIREDRESRGEDTDD
;
A
#
# COMPACT_ATOMS: atom_id res chain seq x y z
N MET A 1 15.24 2.33 -3.50
CA MET A 1 14.33 3.07 -4.39
C MET A 1 14.26 4.53 -4.00
N SER A 2 13.80 5.35 -4.93
CA SER A 2 13.33 6.70 -4.65
C SER A 2 12.06 6.60 -3.79
N LYS A 3 11.89 7.55 -2.87
CA LYS A 3 10.65 7.67 -2.13
C LYS A 3 9.62 8.35 -3.03
N CYS A 4 8.37 7.91 -2.99
CA CYS A 4 7.27 8.65 -3.59
C CYS A 4 7.14 9.98 -2.85
N GLU A 5 7.13 11.08 -3.58
CA GLU A 5 6.98 12.44 -3.06
C GLU A 5 5.54 12.93 -3.19
N ASN A 6 4.74 12.37 -4.12
CA ASN A 6 3.34 12.73 -4.37
C ASN A 6 2.45 11.51 -4.67
N LEU A 7 1.12 11.70 -4.66
CA LEU A 7 0.15 10.62 -4.92
C LEU A 7 0.27 10.03 -6.33
N ASP A 8 0.59 10.85 -7.33
CA ASP A 8 0.82 10.39 -8.71
C ASP A 8 1.97 9.38 -8.80
N GLU A 9 3.04 9.56 -8.03
CA GLU A 9 4.15 8.60 -8.02
C GLU A 9 3.75 7.27 -7.38
N ILE A 10 2.87 7.30 -6.38
CA ILE A 10 2.31 6.08 -5.81
C ILE A 10 1.42 5.40 -6.86
N ALA A 11 0.57 6.18 -7.55
CA ALA A 11 -0.31 5.70 -8.60
C ALA A 11 0.47 5.06 -9.76
N ASP A 12 1.60 5.64 -10.16
CA ASP A 12 2.49 5.10 -11.19
C ASP A 12 3.11 3.76 -10.74
N VAL A 13 3.64 3.70 -9.51
CA VAL A 13 4.23 2.47 -8.96
C VAL A 13 3.20 1.33 -8.83
N LEU A 14 1.97 1.65 -8.43
CA LEU A 14 0.89 0.67 -8.28
C LEU A 14 0.21 0.34 -9.61
N GLY A 15 0.14 1.29 -10.55
CA GLY A 15 -0.72 1.25 -11.73
C GLY A 15 -0.02 0.96 -13.05
N ASP A 16 1.29 1.19 -13.22
CA ASP A 16 2.01 1.02 -14.51
C ASP A 16 2.29 -0.46 -14.89
N GLY A 17 1.48 -1.40 -14.40
CA GLY A 17 1.74 -2.82 -14.67
C GLY A 17 3.13 -3.26 -14.15
N GLY A 18 3.61 -2.61 -13.08
CA GLY A 18 4.82 -3.01 -12.36
C GLY A 18 4.70 -4.46 -11.88
N PRO A 19 5.78 -5.06 -11.33
CA PRO A 19 5.79 -6.48 -10.94
C PRO A 19 4.72 -6.91 -9.91
N HIS A 20 3.86 -5.99 -9.47
CA HIS A 20 2.90 -6.11 -8.39
C HIS A 20 1.42 -5.96 -8.79
N GLY A 21 1.04 -5.63 -10.04
CA GLY A 21 -0.39 -5.47 -10.43
C GLY A 21 -0.66 -5.31 -11.94
N PRO A 22 -1.92 -5.44 -12.41
CA PRO A 22 -2.33 -5.12 -13.79
C PRO A 22 -2.28 -3.60 -14.05
N ASP A 23 -2.25 -3.17 -15.32
CA ASP A 23 -2.44 -1.75 -15.69
C ASP A 23 -3.75 -1.23 -15.09
N GLU A 24 -3.66 -0.49 -13.98
CA GLU A 24 -4.81 0.03 -13.23
C GLU A 24 -4.65 1.55 -13.06
N SER A 25 -5.63 2.29 -13.55
CA SER A 25 -5.69 3.74 -13.41
C SER A 25 -6.55 4.10 -12.22
N PHE A 26 -5.99 4.86 -11.28
CA PHE A 26 -6.72 5.35 -10.11
C PHE A 26 -7.43 6.67 -10.44
N GLU A 27 -8.76 6.66 -10.40
CA GLU A 27 -9.59 7.86 -10.60
C GLU A 27 -9.69 8.69 -9.32
N THR A 28 -9.76 8.02 -8.17
CA THR A 28 -9.90 8.67 -6.84
C THR A 28 -8.78 8.26 -5.89
N VAL A 29 -8.56 9.12 -4.89
CA VAL A 29 -7.64 8.82 -3.79
C VAL A 29 -8.05 7.55 -3.04
N GLU A 30 -9.35 7.29 -2.89
CA GLU A 30 -9.84 6.05 -2.30
C GLU A 30 -9.30 4.81 -3.02
N GLN A 31 -9.37 4.78 -4.36
CA GLN A 31 -8.88 3.63 -5.12
C GLN A 31 -7.37 3.43 -4.95
N LEU A 32 -6.60 4.54 -4.91
CA LEU A 32 -5.17 4.48 -4.65
C LEU A 32 -4.88 3.90 -3.25
N VAL A 33 -5.60 4.38 -2.24
CA VAL A 33 -5.42 3.93 -0.85
C VAL A 33 -5.83 2.47 -0.69
N ASP A 34 -6.93 2.02 -1.32
CA ASP A 34 -7.33 0.62 -1.32
C ASP A 34 -6.25 -0.27 -1.94
N ALA A 35 -5.73 0.09 -3.12
CA ALA A 35 -4.65 -0.66 -3.76
C ALA A 35 -3.37 -0.71 -2.91
N LEU A 36 -3.07 0.38 -2.21
CA LEU A 36 -1.94 0.42 -1.29
C LEU A 36 -2.15 -0.50 -0.08
N VAL A 37 -3.36 -0.54 0.47
CA VAL A 37 -3.74 -1.44 1.56
C VAL A 37 -3.68 -2.90 1.09
N ASP A 38 -4.13 -3.20 -0.12
CA ASP A 38 -4.01 -4.52 -0.73
C ASP A 38 -2.53 -4.94 -0.88
N LEU A 39 -1.66 -4.02 -1.32
CA LEU A 39 -0.21 -4.29 -1.37
C LEU A 39 0.37 -4.54 0.03
N GLY A 40 -0.06 -3.76 1.03
CA GLY A 40 0.31 -3.97 2.42
C GLY A 40 -0.19 -5.29 2.99
N ASN A 41 -1.31 -5.80 2.47
CA ASN A 41 -1.88 -7.09 2.87
C ASN A 41 -1.18 -8.30 2.26
N THR A 42 -0.21 -8.10 1.35
CA THR A 42 0.65 -9.21 0.92
C THR A 42 1.43 -9.76 2.12
N ASP A 43 1.55 -11.07 2.24
CA ASP A 43 2.20 -11.72 3.39
C ASP A 43 3.59 -11.14 3.68
N LYS A 44 4.30 -10.80 2.60
CA LYS A 44 5.61 -10.16 2.59
C LYS A 44 5.68 -8.87 3.38
N VAL A 45 4.67 -8.01 3.23
CA VAL A 45 4.62 -6.71 3.90
C VAL A 45 3.95 -6.90 5.26
N PHE A 46 2.84 -7.61 5.30
CA PHE A 46 2.00 -7.76 6.48
C PHE A 46 2.76 -8.35 7.67
N VAL A 47 3.64 -9.33 7.46
CA VAL A 47 4.44 -9.93 8.54
C VAL A 47 5.33 -8.91 9.27
N ARG A 48 5.62 -7.76 8.64
CA ARG A 48 6.51 -6.71 9.19
C ARG A 48 5.84 -5.37 9.44
N HIS A 49 4.68 -5.13 8.84
CA HIS A 49 3.99 -3.85 8.87
C HIS A 49 2.49 -4.07 8.72
N ASP A 50 1.72 -3.95 9.81
CA ASP A 50 0.26 -4.04 9.82
C ASP A 50 -0.46 -2.69 9.98
N ASP A 51 0.30 -1.61 10.28
CA ASP A 51 -0.22 -0.26 10.51
C ASP A 51 -1.05 0.27 9.32
N HIS A 52 -0.85 -0.25 8.10
CA HIS A 52 -1.62 0.15 6.91
C HIS A 52 -3.11 -0.20 7.00
N LEU A 53 -3.50 -1.16 7.84
CA LEU A 53 -4.92 -1.51 8.06
C LEU A 53 -5.74 -0.37 8.65
N GLY A 54 -5.09 0.54 9.39
CA GLY A 54 -5.72 1.73 9.97
C GLY A 54 -5.77 2.93 9.02
N LEU A 55 -5.00 2.91 7.92
CA LEU A 55 -4.79 4.08 7.07
C LEU A 55 -6.11 4.65 6.53
N LYS A 56 -6.92 3.82 5.86
CA LYS A 56 -8.19 4.25 5.27
C LYS A 56 -9.16 4.82 6.31
N SER A 57 -9.11 4.35 7.55
CA SER A 57 -9.97 4.84 8.65
C SER A 57 -9.47 6.16 9.26
N GLY A 58 -8.19 6.50 9.07
CA GLY A 58 -7.59 7.77 9.52
C GLY A 58 -7.87 8.94 8.57
N LEU A 59 -8.20 8.64 7.31
CA LEU A 59 -8.42 9.62 6.25
C LEU A 59 -9.85 10.14 6.23
N SER A 60 -10.03 11.39 5.81
CA SER A 60 -11.35 11.98 5.68
C SER A 60 -12.09 11.46 4.44
N GLU A 61 -13.41 11.26 4.53
CA GLU A 61 -14.24 10.88 3.38
C GLU A 61 -14.13 11.89 2.22
N ALA A 62 -13.91 13.17 2.54
CA ALA A 62 -13.72 14.22 1.53
C ALA A 62 -12.42 14.05 0.75
N PHE A 63 -11.34 13.62 1.41
CA PHE A 63 -10.07 13.30 0.76
C PHE A 63 -10.21 12.04 -0.10
N LEU A 64 -10.77 10.97 0.45
CA LEU A 64 -10.98 9.70 -0.25
C LEU A 64 -11.84 9.85 -1.51
N ALA A 65 -12.91 10.65 -1.43
CA ALA A 65 -13.79 10.93 -2.57
C ALA A 65 -13.20 11.95 -3.56
N SER A 66 -12.05 12.56 -3.28
CA SER A 66 -11.43 13.52 -4.20
C SER A 66 -10.82 12.79 -5.40
N PRO A 67 -10.93 13.36 -6.62
CA PRO A 67 -10.22 12.87 -7.77
C PRO A 67 -8.72 13.02 -7.52
N LEU A 68 -7.93 12.03 -7.93
CA LEU A 68 -6.49 12.04 -7.69
C LEU A 68 -5.80 13.22 -8.39
N ASP A 69 -6.22 13.52 -9.62
CA ASP A 69 -5.72 14.63 -10.47
C ASP A 69 -6.18 16.03 -9.97
N GLU A 70 -7.27 16.09 -9.21
CA GLU A 70 -7.85 17.35 -8.69
C GLU A 70 -7.73 17.47 -7.16
N VAL A 71 -6.85 16.67 -6.53
CA VAL A 71 -6.72 16.67 -5.08
C VAL A 71 -6.10 18.00 -4.62
N ASP A 72 -6.69 18.58 -3.58
CA ASP A 72 -6.24 19.86 -3.04
C ASP A 72 -5.11 19.62 -2.02
N GLU A 73 -3.87 19.67 -2.51
CA GLU A 73 -2.67 19.34 -1.72
C GLU A 73 -2.48 20.22 -0.48
N GLU A 74 -2.91 21.49 -0.53
CA GLU A 74 -2.84 22.40 0.61
C GLU A 74 -3.90 22.06 1.66
N LYS A 75 -5.10 21.68 1.23
CA LYS A 75 -6.20 21.33 2.11
C LYS A 75 -6.00 19.99 2.81
N PHE A 76 -5.41 19.02 2.10
CA PHE A 76 -5.24 17.65 2.56
C PHE A 76 -3.76 17.30 2.84
N GLU A 77 -2.92 18.30 3.10
CA GLU A 77 -1.46 18.13 3.28
C GLU A 77 -1.10 17.06 4.33
N GLU A 78 -1.80 17.04 5.47
CA GLU A 78 -1.56 16.07 6.55
C GLU A 78 -1.92 14.64 6.13
N GLU A 79 -3.05 14.47 5.45
CA GLU A 79 -3.54 13.19 4.93
C GLU A 79 -2.63 12.65 3.82
N ILE A 80 -2.19 13.52 2.90
CA ILE A 80 -1.25 13.17 1.84
C ILE A 80 0.08 12.71 2.42
N LYS A 81 0.62 13.42 3.43
CA LYS A 81 1.85 13.00 4.12
C LYS A 81 1.72 11.64 4.77
N GLU A 82 0.56 11.36 5.38
CA GLU A 82 0.30 10.06 6.00
C GLU A 82 0.26 8.94 4.96
N VAL A 83 -0.47 9.13 3.86
CA VAL A 83 -0.51 8.18 2.74
C VAL A 83 0.87 7.96 2.16
N LEU A 84 1.65 9.02 1.92
CA LEU A 84 3.02 8.92 1.42
C LEU A 84 3.94 8.16 2.38
N ALA A 85 3.83 8.39 3.69
CA ALA A 85 4.65 7.70 4.68
C ALA A 85 4.37 6.20 4.70
N GLN A 86 3.10 5.81 4.65
CA GLN A 86 2.68 4.42 4.56
C GLN A 86 3.10 3.80 3.23
N ALA A 87 2.85 4.48 2.11
CA ALA A 87 3.19 4.00 0.78
C ALA A 87 4.68 3.71 0.64
N ASN A 88 5.53 4.65 1.07
CA ASN A 88 6.98 4.47 1.05
C ASN A 88 7.44 3.27 1.87
N THR A 89 6.76 2.96 2.97
CA THR A 89 7.09 1.80 3.82
C THR A 89 6.66 0.50 3.14
N ILE A 90 5.40 0.44 2.67
CA ILE A 90 4.81 -0.72 2.01
C ILE A 90 5.56 -1.07 0.73
N ILE A 91 5.80 -0.09 -0.16
CA ILE A 91 6.52 -0.29 -1.42
C ILE A 91 7.94 -0.79 -1.14
N ALA A 92 8.65 -0.16 -0.20
CA ALA A 92 10.01 -0.59 0.15
C ALA A 92 10.06 -2.03 0.69
N LEU A 93 9.06 -2.44 1.48
CA LEU A 93 8.94 -3.81 1.97
C LEU A 93 8.55 -4.78 0.84
N SER A 94 7.63 -4.38 -0.03
CA SER A 94 7.15 -5.16 -1.18
C SER A 94 8.24 -5.42 -2.21
N GLU A 95 9.15 -4.48 -2.44
CA GLU A 95 10.23 -4.63 -3.41
C GLU A 95 11.49 -5.30 -2.83
N ARG A 96 11.61 -5.38 -1.51
CA ARG A 96 12.77 -5.96 -0.85
C ARG A 96 12.96 -7.43 -1.24
N HIS A 97 14.19 -7.85 -1.49
CA HIS A 97 14.46 -9.28 -1.69
C HIS A 97 14.23 -10.09 -0.41
N LEU A 98 13.47 -11.18 -0.50
CA LEU A 98 13.23 -12.07 0.63
C LEU A 98 14.33 -13.12 0.72
N SER A 99 14.87 -13.28 1.93
CA SER A 99 15.76 -14.38 2.25
C SER A 99 14.95 -15.63 2.62
N ASP A 100 15.58 -16.81 2.67
CA ASP A 100 14.92 -18.04 3.15
C ASP A 100 14.30 -17.86 4.54
N ASP A 101 14.96 -17.11 5.42
CA ASP A 101 14.48 -16.75 6.77
C ASP A 101 13.19 -15.89 6.70
N ASP A 102 13.14 -14.91 5.79
CA ASP A 102 11.94 -14.08 5.59
C ASP A 102 10.76 -14.92 5.07
N LEU A 103 11.03 -15.91 4.21
CA LEU A 103 10.02 -16.83 3.69
C LEU A 103 9.51 -17.78 4.78
N GLU A 104 10.38 -18.19 5.70
CA GLU A 104 10.01 -18.99 6.87
C GLU A 104 9.13 -18.17 7.83
N GLU A 105 9.50 -16.93 8.15
CA GLU A 105 8.68 -16.03 8.97
C GLU A 105 7.28 -15.80 8.36
N ILE A 106 7.21 -15.52 7.06
CA ILE A 106 5.94 -15.36 6.32
C ILE A 106 5.09 -16.63 6.44
N ARG A 107 5.72 -17.78 6.27
CA ARG A 107 5.03 -19.07 6.33
C ARG A 107 4.50 -19.35 7.75
N GLU A 108 5.31 -19.15 8.78
CA GLU A 108 4.92 -19.35 10.19
C GLU A 108 3.79 -18.41 10.62
N ASP A 109 3.82 -17.17 10.15
CA ASP A 109 2.79 -16.17 10.38
C ASP A 109 1.47 -16.56 9.70
N ARG A 110 1.53 -17.03 8.45
CA ARG A 110 0.38 -17.55 7.71
C ARG A 110 -0.24 -18.78 8.37
N GLU A 111 0.59 -19.74 8.79
CA GLU A 111 0.16 -20.92 9.55
C GLU A 111 -0.48 -20.50 10.89
N SER A 112 0.06 -19.49 11.58
CA SER A 112 -0.49 -18.97 12.85
C SER A 112 -1.85 -18.30 12.70
N ARG A 113 -2.16 -17.75 11.52
CA ARG A 113 -3.48 -17.15 11.21
C ARG A 113 -4.55 -18.18 10.86
N GLY A 114 -4.18 -19.46 10.74
CA GLY A 114 -5.09 -20.51 10.29
C GLY A 114 -5.40 -20.43 8.80
N GLU A 115 -4.54 -19.77 8.01
CA GLU A 115 -4.50 -19.96 6.56
C GLU A 115 -3.82 -21.30 6.26
N ASP A 116 -4.49 -22.39 6.62
CA ASP A 116 -4.15 -23.73 6.16
C ASP A 116 -4.30 -23.76 4.63
N THR A 117 -3.17 -23.88 3.92
CA THR A 117 -3.14 -24.42 2.55
C THR A 117 -3.56 -25.89 2.58
N ASP A 118 -4.86 -26.14 2.73
CA ASP A 118 -5.47 -27.43 2.45
C ASP A 118 -6.38 -27.26 1.21
N ASP A 119 -5.77 -27.37 0.02
CA ASP A 119 -6.23 -28.19 -1.14
C ASP A 119 -5.11 -28.35 -2.18
#